data_AF-A0A952VDS0-F1
#
_entry.id   AF-A0A952VDS0-F1
#
_cell.length_a   1.000
_cell.length_b   1.000
_cell.length_c   1.000
_cell.angle_alpha   90.00
_cell.angle_beta   90.00
_cell.angle_gamma   90.00
#
_symmetry.space_group_name_H-M   'P 1'
#
loop_
_entity.id
_entity.type
_entity.pdbx_description
1 polymer ?
#
loop_
_entity_poly.entity_id
_entity_poly.type
_entity_poly.pdbx_seq_one_letter_code
_entity_poly.pdbx_strand_id
1 'polypeptide(L)'
;MNRDLVKFHQKRGSFPAMLKDLEGVVWEKKDRNYVSDGHSMIHRNYFYLYSRVDQNRFTLWAIPIGKEREEASTLFLVGTPMKKRTWKGAALTVEDVGKLPRLLPVEQDLALRGMVEQVDHKAVYSNSK
;
A
#
# COMPACT_ATOMS: atom_id res chain seq x y z
N MET A 1 -4.78 6.15 2.12
CA MET A 1 -3.70 5.70 1.21
C MET A 1 -4.19 5.27 -0.17
N ASN A 2 -4.74 4.05 -0.38
CA ASN A 2 -5.16 3.59 -1.74
C ASN A 2 -6.05 4.61 -2.49
N ARG A 3 -7.09 5.12 -1.83
CA ARG A 3 -7.99 6.15 -2.41
C ARG A 3 -7.22 7.38 -2.88
N ASP A 4 -6.21 7.80 -2.12
CA ASP A 4 -5.49 9.04 -2.38
C ASP A 4 -4.48 8.85 -3.53
N LEU A 5 -3.86 7.66 -3.62
CA LEU A 5 -3.04 7.24 -4.77
C LEU A 5 -3.87 7.19 -6.07
N VAL A 6 -5.08 6.63 -6.01
CA VAL A 6 -6.00 6.62 -7.18
C VAL A 6 -6.41 8.05 -7.57
N LYS A 7 -6.73 8.91 -6.60
CA LYS A 7 -7.03 10.33 -6.87
C LYS A 7 -5.86 11.07 -7.50
N PHE A 8 -4.62 10.77 -7.10
CA PHE A 8 -3.43 11.36 -7.72
C PHE A 8 -3.34 10.95 -9.19
N HIS A 9 -3.50 9.66 -9.47
CA HIS A 9 -3.52 9.13 -10.85
C HIS A 9 -4.58 9.83 -11.70
N GLN A 10 -5.81 9.95 -11.20
CA GLN A 10 -6.90 10.67 -11.89
C GLN A 10 -6.55 12.13 -12.24
N LYS A 11 -5.75 12.80 -11.41
CA LYS A 11 -5.33 14.21 -11.63
C LYS A 11 -4.11 14.35 -12.54
N ARG A 12 -3.21 13.36 -12.55
CA ARG A 12 -1.87 13.47 -13.17
C ARG A 12 -1.62 12.51 -14.33
N GLY A 13 -2.51 11.54 -14.55
CA GLY A 13 -2.37 10.50 -15.56
C GLY A 13 -1.37 9.38 -15.20
N SER A 14 -0.74 9.45 -14.04
CA SER A 14 0.18 8.41 -13.54
C SER A 14 0.18 8.34 -12.02
N PHE A 15 0.58 7.19 -11.46
CA PHE A 15 0.89 7.09 -10.03
C PHE A 15 2.15 7.90 -9.65
N PRO A 16 2.22 8.41 -8.41
CA PRO A 16 3.34 9.23 -7.97
C PRO A 16 4.66 8.44 -8.01
N ALA A 17 5.79 9.12 -8.18
CA ALA A 17 7.09 8.42 -8.11
C ALA A 17 7.39 8.00 -6.67
N MET A 18 7.00 8.83 -5.70
CA MET A 18 7.17 8.61 -4.26
C MET A 18 5.95 9.12 -3.48
N LEU A 19 5.73 8.65 -2.24
CA LEU A 19 4.56 9.09 -1.43
C LEU A 19 4.55 10.60 -1.17
N LYS A 20 5.72 11.24 -1.13
CA LYS A 20 5.84 12.68 -0.96
C LYS A 20 5.18 13.48 -2.08
N ASP A 21 5.10 12.95 -3.30
CA ASP A 21 4.47 13.65 -4.43
C ASP A 21 2.97 13.86 -4.24
N LEU A 22 2.33 13.13 -3.31
CA LEU A 22 0.92 13.34 -2.98
C LEU A 22 0.66 14.73 -2.40
N GLU A 23 1.67 15.38 -1.83
CA GLU A 23 1.58 16.71 -1.25
C GLU A 23 1.39 17.79 -2.32
N GLY A 24 0.46 18.71 -2.08
CA GLY A 24 0.08 19.76 -3.03
C GLY A 24 -0.77 19.27 -4.20
N VAL A 25 -1.05 17.96 -4.31
CA VAL A 25 -1.94 17.40 -5.35
C VAL A 25 -3.20 16.79 -4.73
N VAL A 26 -3.02 15.91 -3.75
CA VAL A 26 -4.13 15.23 -3.06
C VAL A 26 -4.11 15.53 -1.56
N TRP A 27 -2.92 15.72 -0.98
CA TRP A 27 -2.75 16.13 0.40
C TRP A 27 -2.33 17.58 0.50
N GLU A 28 -2.71 18.23 1.60
CA GLU A 28 -2.13 19.52 1.98
C GLU A 28 -0.63 19.35 2.25
N LYS A 29 0.16 20.37 1.87
CA LYS A 29 1.58 20.46 2.19
C LYS A 29 1.73 20.66 3.70
N LYS A 30 2.27 19.66 4.40
CA LYS A 30 2.52 19.68 5.85
C LYS A 30 3.77 18.88 6.12
N ASP A 31 4.41 19.11 7.26
CA ASP A 31 5.50 18.24 7.68
C ASP A 31 4.95 16.85 8.02
N ARG A 32 5.55 15.82 7.43
CA ARG A 32 5.14 14.42 7.56
C ARG A 32 6.39 13.56 7.73
N ASN A 33 6.23 12.47 8.47
CA ASN A 33 7.31 11.54 8.77
C ASN A 33 7.65 10.64 7.58
N TYR A 34 8.15 11.23 6.50
CA TYR A 34 8.70 10.51 5.37
C TYR A 34 10.04 9.86 5.72
N VAL A 35 10.29 8.72 5.10
CA VAL A 35 11.51 7.92 5.25
C VAL A 35 11.92 7.40 3.87
N SER A 36 13.20 7.01 3.72
CA SER A 36 13.73 6.49 2.45
C SER A 36 13.41 7.43 1.27
N ASP A 37 13.85 8.68 1.39
CA ASP A 37 13.71 9.73 0.35
C ASP A 37 12.27 9.98 -0.12
N GLY A 38 11.28 9.72 0.74
CA GLY A 38 9.86 9.98 0.43
C GLY A 38 9.10 8.78 -0.12
N HIS A 39 9.74 7.62 -0.31
CA HIS A 39 9.07 6.38 -0.72
C HIS A 39 8.35 5.69 0.44
N SER A 40 8.75 5.97 1.68
CA SER A 40 8.10 5.41 2.86
C SER A 40 7.59 6.54 3.75
N MET A 41 6.61 6.22 4.59
CA MET A 41 6.19 7.14 5.64
C MET A 41 5.65 6.43 6.86
N ILE A 42 5.83 7.04 8.03
CA ILE A 42 5.14 6.64 9.24
C ILE A 42 3.87 7.47 9.38
N HIS A 43 2.73 6.81 9.56
CA HIS A 43 1.47 7.47 9.87
C HIS A 43 0.67 6.63 10.86
N ARG A 44 0.36 7.23 12.01
CA ARG A 44 -0.25 6.54 13.16
C ARG A 44 0.61 5.34 13.59
N ASN A 45 0.03 4.16 13.74
CA ASN A 45 0.67 2.90 14.10
C ASN A 45 1.11 2.07 12.88
N TYR A 46 1.32 2.71 11.72
CA TYR A 46 1.75 2.02 10.50
C TYR A 46 2.97 2.66 9.85
N PHE A 47 3.89 1.81 9.41
CA PHE A 47 4.92 2.12 8.44
C PHE A 47 4.41 1.74 7.04
N TYR A 48 4.33 2.72 6.15
CA TYR A 48 3.95 2.52 4.76
C TYR A 48 5.18 2.46 3.88
N LEU A 49 5.32 1.39 3.09
CA LEU A 49 6.35 1.26 2.06
C LEU A 49 5.68 1.23 0.69
N TYR A 50 5.96 2.24 -0.13
CA TYR A 50 5.38 2.40 -1.44
C TYR A 50 6.40 2.16 -2.55
N SER A 51 5.94 1.59 -3.65
CA SER A 51 6.73 1.53 -4.89
C SER A 51 5.83 1.70 -6.11
N ARG A 52 6.25 2.58 -7.02
CA ARG A 52 5.65 2.67 -8.35
C ARG A 52 6.24 1.56 -9.22
N VAL A 53 5.39 0.68 -9.73
CA VAL A 53 5.80 -0.39 -10.66
C VAL A 53 5.89 0.18 -12.07
N ASP A 54 4.87 0.92 -12.47
CA ASP A 54 4.83 1.72 -13.70
C ASP A 54 3.79 2.86 -13.56
N GLN A 55 3.47 3.56 -14.64
CA GLN A 55 2.53 4.68 -14.62
C GLN A 55 1.13 4.29 -14.11
N ASN A 56 0.70 3.04 -14.29
CA ASN A 56 -0.64 2.53 -14.00
C ASN A 56 -0.66 1.42 -12.94
N ARG A 57 0.47 1.14 -12.28
CA ARG A 57 0.55 0.13 -11.22
C ARG A 57 1.44 0.59 -10.08
N PHE A 58 0.99 0.33 -8.86
CA PHE A 58 1.79 0.52 -7.66
C PHE A 58 1.66 -0.66 -6.70
N THR A 59 2.63 -0.76 -5.80
CA THR A 59 2.56 -1.60 -4.62
C THR A 59 2.64 -0.76 -3.35
N LEU A 60 1.96 -1.24 -2.31
CA LEU A 60 1.94 -0.58 -1.02
C LEU A 60 1.87 -1.62 0.09
N TRP A 61 2.84 -1.58 0.99
CA TRP A 61 2.77 -2.26 2.27
C TRP A 61 2.25 -1.31 3.34
N ALA A 62 1.40 -1.82 4.23
CA ALA A 62 1.08 -1.20 5.51
C ALA A 62 1.52 -2.17 6.61
N ILE A 63 2.60 -1.82 7.29
CA ILE A 63 3.28 -2.66 8.27
C ILE A 63 2.97 -2.09 9.66
N PRO A 64 2.32 -2.83 10.56
CA PRO A 64 2.01 -2.33 11.89
C PRO A 64 3.30 -2.13 12.70
N ILE A 65 3.36 -1.01 13.42
CA ILE A 65 4.46 -0.60 14.28
C ILE A 65 3.93 -0.09 15.64
N GLY A 66 4.82 0.03 16.62
CA GLY A 66 4.47 0.51 17.96
C GLY A 66 3.92 -0.59 18.86
N LYS A 67 3.32 -0.19 19.99
CA LYS A 67 2.95 -1.10 21.09
C LYS A 67 1.81 -2.07 20.76
N GLU A 68 0.84 -1.64 19.96
CA GLU A 68 -0.33 -2.44 19.57
C GLU A 68 -0.09 -3.28 18.31
N ARG A 69 1.17 -3.47 17.94
CA ARG A 69 1.54 -4.14 16.69
C ARG A 69 1.05 -5.58 16.63
N GLU A 70 1.11 -6.31 17.74
CA GLU A 70 0.76 -7.73 17.80
C GLU A 70 -0.72 -8.01 17.52
N GLU A 71 -1.58 -7.03 17.76
CA GLU A 71 -3.03 -7.10 17.51
C GLU A 71 -3.40 -6.61 16.09
N ALA A 72 -2.46 -5.98 15.38
CA ALA A 72 -2.68 -5.39 14.08
C ALA A 72 -2.23 -6.32 12.94
N SER A 73 -2.85 -6.17 11.77
CA SER A 73 -2.50 -6.96 10.59
C SER A 73 -1.58 -6.20 9.64
N THR A 74 -0.67 -6.93 8.99
CA THR A 74 0.04 -6.43 7.81
C THR A 74 -0.88 -6.47 6.60
N LEU A 75 -0.84 -5.43 5.79
CA LEU A 75 -1.53 -5.40 4.50
C LEU A 75 -0.51 -5.19 3.38
N PHE A 76 -0.70 -5.93 2.30
CA PHE A 76 -0.02 -5.69 1.03
C PHE A 76 -1.05 -5.40 -0.04
N LEU A 77 -0.83 -4.37 -0.85
CA LEU A 77 -1.75 -3.94 -1.89
C LEU A 77 -1.01 -3.83 -3.22
N VAL A 78 -1.63 -4.35 -4.26
CA VAL A 78 -1.28 -4.05 -5.66
C VAL A 78 -2.44 -3.26 -6.24
N GLY A 79 -2.21 -2.01 -6.63
CA GLY A 79 -3.25 -1.11 -7.12
C GLY A 79 -3.05 -0.70 -8.58
N THR A 80 -4.16 -0.64 -9.31
CA THR A 80 -4.31 0.03 -10.60
C THR A 80 -5.32 1.17 -10.45
N PRO A 81 -5.53 2.03 -11.46
CA PRO A 81 -6.53 3.08 -11.39
C PRO A 81 -7.96 2.55 -11.19
N MET A 82 -8.22 1.31 -11.64
CA MET A 82 -9.57 0.72 -11.64
C MET A 82 -9.77 -0.35 -10.57
N LYS A 83 -8.73 -1.09 -10.21
CA LYS A 83 -8.83 -2.28 -9.36
C LYS A 83 -7.71 -2.28 -8.34
N LYS A 84 -7.93 -3.00 -7.25
CA LYS A 84 -6.89 -3.35 -6.29
C LYS A 84 -6.98 -4.83 -5.97
N ARG A 85 -5.82 -5.43 -5.72
CA ARG A 85 -5.70 -6.71 -5.02
C ARG A 85 -5.10 -6.42 -3.65
N THR A 86 -5.57 -7.09 -2.61
CA THR A 86 -5.12 -6.86 -1.24
C THR A 86 -4.83 -8.20 -0.60
N TRP A 87 -3.70 -8.33 0.06
CA TRP A 87 -3.36 -9.47 0.91
C TRP A 87 -3.28 -9.00 2.35
N LYS A 88 -3.70 -9.86 3.27
CA LYS A 88 -3.68 -9.62 4.72
C LYS A 88 -3.02 -10.81 5.42
N GLY A 89 -2.20 -10.52 6.41
CA GLY A 89 -1.55 -11.54 7.25
C GLY A 89 -1.22 -11.00 8.63
N ALA A 90 -0.49 -11.81 9.40
CA ALA A 90 -0.01 -11.44 10.72
C ALA A 90 0.90 -10.19 10.70
N ALA A 91 1.23 -9.66 11.88
CA ALA A 91 2.14 -8.52 12.01
C ALA A 91 3.57 -8.91 11.58
N LEU A 92 3.98 -8.51 10.36
CA LEU A 92 5.32 -8.64 9.79
C LEU A 92 6.16 -7.42 10.16
N THR A 93 7.47 -7.57 10.33
CA THR A 93 8.32 -6.44 10.69
C THR A 93 8.71 -5.65 9.44
N VAL A 94 9.20 -4.42 9.62
CA VAL A 94 9.78 -3.65 8.50
C VAL A 94 10.97 -4.38 7.89
N GLU A 95 11.73 -5.12 8.71
CA GLU A 95 12.86 -5.94 8.25
C GLU A 95 12.41 -7.14 7.41
N ASP A 96 11.35 -7.86 7.83
CA ASP A 96 10.81 -9.01 7.08
C ASP A 96 10.32 -8.62 5.69
N VAL A 97 9.70 -7.44 5.59
CA VAL A 97 9.25 -6.87 4.31
C VAL A 97 10.43 -6.32 3.51
N GLY A 98 11.45 -5.76 4.17
CA GLY A 98 12.67 -5.25 3.53
C GLY A 98 13.48 -6.33 2.80
N LYS A 99 13.30 -7.60 3.16
CA LYS A 99 13.91 -8.77 2.49
C LYS A 99 13.21 -9.16 1.18
N LEU A 100 12.05 -8.59 0.88
CA LEU A 100 11.29 -8.89 -0.34
C LEU A 100 11.71 -7.97 -1.51
N PRO A 101 11.49 -8.41 -2.76
CA PRO A 101 11.56 -7.52 -3.91
C PRO A 101 10.64 -6.32 -3.69
N ARG A 102 11.20 -5.10 -3.79
CA ARG A 102 10.45 -3.86 -3.51
C ARG A 102 9.31 -3.62 -4.51
N LEU A 103 9.50 -4.02 -5.77
CA LEU A 103 8.58 -3.68 -6.85
C LEU A 103 7.33 -4.56 -6.86
N LEU A 104 7.51 -5.89 -6.87
CA LEU A 104 6.40 -6.82 -6.91
C LEU A 104 6.86 -8.17 -6.34
N PRO A 105 6.53 -8.49 -5.09
CA PRO A 105 6.71 -9.84 -4.55
C PRO A 105 5.91 -10.84 -5.41
N VAL A 106 6.47 -12.02 -5.66
CA VAL A 106 5.71 -13.11 -6.29
C VAL A 106 4.71 -13.68 -5.27
N GLU A 107 3.62 -14.28 -5.74
CA GLU A 107 2.56 -14.77 -4.84
C GLU A 107 3.07 -15.82 -3.84
N GLN A 108 4.09 -16.61 -4.22
CA GLN A 108 4.76 -17.54 -3.31
C GLN A 108 5.42 -16.83 -2.13
N ASP A 109 6.03 -15.66 -2.33
CA ASP A 109 6.69 -14.89 -1.25
C ASP A 109 5.69 -14.41 -0.21
N LEU A 110 4.49 -14.04 -0.67
CA LEU A 110 3.37 -13.63 0.17
C LEU A 110 2.81 -14.82 0.95
N ALA A 111 2.60 -15.95 0.29
CA ALA A 111 2.11 -17.18 0.91
C ALA A 111 3.07 -17.68 2.01
N LEU A 112 4.38 -17.68 1.75
CA LEU A 112 5.41 -18.04 2.75
C LEU A 112 5.38 -17.18 4.01
N ARG A 113 4.80 -15.97 3.93
CA ARG A 113 4.64 -15.03 5.06
C ARG A 113 3.22 -15.05 5.64
N GLY A 114 2.41 -16.03 5.27
CA GLY A 114 1.02 -16.16 5.73
C GLY A 114 0.11 -15.03 5.25
N MET A 115 0.47 -14.35 4.14
CA MET A 115 -0.35 -13.31 3.54
C MET A 115 -1.38 -13.96 2.63
N VAL A 116 -2.66 -13.76 2.93
CA VAL A 116 -3.79 -14.35 2.19
C VAL A 116 -4.49 -13.27 1.39
N GLU A 117 -4.76 -13.52 0.10
CA GLU A 117 -5.51 -12.58 -0.73
C GLU A 117 -6.94 -12.41 -0.19
N GLN A 118 -7.37 -11.16 -0.08
CA GLN A 118 -8.68 -10.77 0.38
C GLN A 118 -9.61 -10.63 -0.82
N VAL A 119 -10.60 -11.51 -0.92
CA VAL A 119 -11.63 -11.42 -1.95
C VAL A 119 -12.60 -10.30 -1.57
N ASP A 120 -12.68 -9.26 -2.40
CA ASP A 120 -13.61 -8.15 -2.16
C ASP A 120 -15.03 -8.59 -2.51
N HIS A 121 -15.78 -9.10 -1.52
CA HIS A 121 -17.15 -9.60 -1.69
C HIS A 121 -18.17 -8.54 -2.14
N LYS A 122 -17.79 -7.25 -2.23
CA LYS A 122 -18.69 -6.17 -2.65
C LYS A 122 -19.04 -6.16 -4.14
N ALA A 123 -18.35 -6.93 -4.99
CA ALA A 123 -18.63 -7.00 -6.42
C ALA A 123 -19.76 -7.98 -6.80
N VAL A 124 -20.20 -8.87 -5.90
CA VAL A 124 -21.15 -9.95 -6.24
C VAL A 124 -22.62 -9.49 -6.18
N TYR A 125 -22.94 -8.46 -5.42
CA TYR A 125 -24.33 -8.02 -5.19
C TYR A 125 -24.77 -6.76 -5.95
N SER A 126 -23.97 -6.25 -6.90
CA SER A 126 -24.31 -5.03 -7.65
C SER A 126 -25.00 -5.27 -9.00
N ASN A 127 -25.25 -6.53 -9.39
CA ASN A 127 -25.99 -6.88 -10.62
C ASN A 127 -27.36 -7.49 -10.32
N SER A 128 -28.11 -6.88 -9.42
CA SER A 128 -29.53 -7.19 -9.24
C SER A 128 -30.28 -5.94 -8.84
N LYS A 129 -30.58 -5.10 -9.84
CA LYS A 129 -31.80 -4.31 -9.98
C LYS A 129 -31.86 -3.69 -11.36
#